data_AF-A0A318NIQ6-F1
#
_entry.id   AF-A0A318NIQ6-F1
#
_cell.length_a   1.000
_cell.length_b   1.000
_cell.length_c   1.000
_cell.angle_alpha   90.00
_cell.angle_beta   90.00
_cell.angle_gamma   90.00
#
_symmetry.space_group_name_H-M   'P 1'
#
loop_
_entity.id
_entity.type
_entity.pdbx_description
1 polymer ?
#
loop_
_entity_poly.entity_id
_entity_poly.type
_entity_poly.pdbx_seq_one_letter_code
_entity_poly.pdbx_strand_id
1 'polypeptide(L)'
;MSRTLSYYLLYRTDQGTVPAGLFVVDASQGEALLWDHRRGTWAYNPGLVTRFLDDYRNVDRYENVDRMRAEQVAQAITGVPALPDETAFHMMLASGAAGCNVD
;
A
#
# COMPACT_ATOMS: atom_id res chain seq x y z
N MET A 1 13.91 -17.08 3.87
CA MET A 1 12.88 -16.40 4.68
C MET A 1 11.74 -16.06 3.73
N SER A 2 10.53 -16.58 3.96
CA SER A 2 9.37 -16.23 3.15
C SER A 2 9.03 -14.77 3.40
N ARG A 3 8.96 -13.95 2.34
CA ARG A 3 8.57 -12.53 2.48
C ARG A 3 7.09 -12.49 2.80
N THR A 4 6.73 -11.76 3.86
CA THR A 4 5.34 -11.62 4.27
C THR A 4 4.92 -10.18 4.01
N LEU A 5 4.11 -9.99 2.97
CA LEU A 5 3.50 -8.70 2.70
C LEU A 5 2.36 -8.45 3.68
N SER A 6 2.31 -7.23 4.19
CA SER A 6 1.21 -6.70 4.99
C SER A 6 0.36 -5.77 4.15
N TYR A 7 -0.96 -5.87 4.31
CA TYR A 7 -1.93 -5.09 3.54
C TYR A 7 -2.69 -4.17 4.48
N TYR A 8 -2.77 -2.88 4.14
CA TYR A 8 -3.46 -1.89 4.96
C TYR A 8 -4.52 -1.16 4.17
N LEU A 9 -5.78 -1.28 4.59
CA LEU A 9 -6.89 -0.46 4.10
C LEU A 9 -6.85 0.89 4.79
N LEU A 10 -7.05 1.97 4.03
CA LEU A 10 -7.06 3.33 4.55
C LEU A 10 -8.46 3.93 4.49
N TYR A 11 -8.86 4.67 5.51
CA TYR A 11 -10.17 5.30 5.63
C TYR A 11 -10.03 6.82 5.60
N ARG A 12 -10.91 7.51 4.86
CA ARG A 12 -10.87 8.98 4.76
C ARG A 12 -11.07 9.65 6.11
N THR A 13 -11.99 9.10 6.89
CA THR A 13 -12.39 9.56 8.21
C THR A 13 -12.26 8.42 9.22
N ASP A 14 -12.23 8.80 10.49
CA ASP A 14 -12.30 7.94 11.68
C ASP A 14 -13.58 7.08 11.74
N GLN A 15 -14.59 7.39 10.92
CA GLN A 15 -15.86 6.65 10.88
C GLN A 15 -15.76 5.29 10.13
N GLY A 16 -14.65 4.99 9.46
CA GLY A 16 -14.27 3.61 9.06
C GLY A 16 -15.21 2.86 8.10
N THR A 17 -16.16 3.51 7.41
CA THR A 17 -17.21 2.78 6.67
C THR A 17 -16.83 2.42 5.22
N VAL A 18 -15.98 3.21 4.56
CA VAL A 18 -15.59 2.97 3.16
C VAL A 18 -14.07 3.12 3.01
N PRO A 19 -13.36 2.01 2.71
CA PRO A 19 -11.95 2.06 2.35
C PRO A 19 -11.73 2.96 1.13
N ALA A 20 -10.71 3.80 1.22
CA ALA A 20 -10.42 4.86 0.26
C ALA A 20 -8.95 4.93 -0.12
N GLY A 21 -8.18 3.91 0.23
CA GLY A 21 -6.77 3.79 -0.09
C GLY A 21 -6.25 2.44 0.36
N LEU A 22 -5.09 2.08 -0.16
CA LEU A 22 -4.49 0.79 0.10
C LEU A 22 -2.97 0.92 0.11
N PHE A 23 -2.34 0.33 1.12
CA PHE A 23 -0.90 0.12 1.17
C PHE A 23 -0.56 -1.37 1.11
N VAL A 24 0.58 -1.66 0.49
CA VAL A 24 1.24 -2.97 0.53
C VAL A 24 2.63 -2.74 1.09
N VAL A 25 2.99 -3.47 2.14
CA VAL A 25 4.22 -3.24 2.91
C VAL A 25 4.99 -4.53 3.07
N ASP A 26 6.29 -4.50 2.75
CA ASP A 26 7.26 -5.49 3.21
C ASP A 26 8.01 -4.91 4.41
N ALA A 27 7.51 -5.20 5.61
CA ALA A 27 8.08 -4.70 6.86
C ALA A 27 9.50 -5.23 7.11
N SER A 28 9.86 -6.38 6.51
CA SER A 28 11.19 -6.98 6.70
C SER A 28 12.29 -6.21 5.96
N GLN A 29 11.91 -5.40 4.96
CA GLN A 29 12.83 -4.59 4.16
C GLN A 29 12.54 -3.08 4.28
N GLY A 30 11.47 -2.69 4.96
CA GLY A 30 11.05 -1.29 5.04
C GLY A 30 10.51 -0.75 3.71
N GLU A 31 10.02 -1.63 2.84
CA GLU A 31 9.55 -1.29 1.50
C GLU A 31 8.02 -1.17 1.48
N ALA A 32 7.49 -0.19 0.74
CA ALA A 32 6.05 -0.06 0.60
C ALA A 32 5.60 0.55 -0.72
N LEU A 33 4.46 0.07 -1.18
CA LEU A 33 3.68 0.66 -2.25
C LEU A 33 2.39 1.25 -1.68
N LEU A 34 1.95 2.35 -2.28
CA LEU A 34 0.62 2.90 -2.07
C LEU A 34 -0.15 3.01 -3.37
N TRP A 35 -1.46 2.94 -3.27
CA TRP A 35 -2.33 3.28 -4.38
C TRP A 35 -2.45 4.82 -4.52
N ASP A 36 -1.93 5.38 -5.61
CA ASP A 36 -2.07 6.80 -5.94
C ASP A 36 -3.36 7.02 -6.75
N HIS A 37 -4.41 7.49 -6.07
CA HIS A 37 -5.70 7.82 -6.71
C HIS A 37 -5.60 8.90 -7.79
N ARG A 38 -4.63 9.81 -7.72
CA ARG A 38 -4.48 10.89 -8.72
C ARG A 38 -3.92 10.35 -10.03
N ARG A 39 -3.02 9.37 -9.93
CA ARG A 39 -2.38 8.73 -11.08
C ARG A 39 -3.06 7.43 -11.53
N GLY A 40 -3.95 6.89 -10.70
CA GLY A 40 -4.61 5.60 -10.95
C GLY A 40 -3.60 4.45 -11.05
N THR A 41 -2.55 4.49 -10.24
CA THR A 41 -1.47 3.49 -10.28
C THR A 41 -0.86 3.25 -8.90
N TRP A 42 -0.15 2.14 -8.76
CA TRP A 42 0.70 1.87 -7.61
C TRP A 42 1.96 2.75 -7.66
N ALA A 43 2.28 3.37 -6.53
CA ALA A 43 3.45 4.23 -6.39
C ALA A 43 4.35 3.73 -5.26
N TYR A 44 5.65 3.68 -5.54
CA TYR A 44 6.68 3.38 -4.55
C TYR A 44 6.99 4.60 -3.71
N ASN A 45 6.66 4.56 -2.42
CA ASN A 45 6.97 5.64 -1.47
C ASN A 45 6.93 5.11 -0.01
N PRO A 46 7.94 4.34 0.41
CA PRO A 46 8.00 3.79 1.76
C PRO A 46 7.99 4.88 2.84
N GLY A 47 8.66 6.01 2.59
CA GLY A 47 8.72 7.12 3.53
C GLY A 47 7.34 7.71 3.86
N LEU A 48 6.44 7.82 2.88
CA LEU A 48 5.07 8.28 3.14
C LEU A 48 4.26 7.25 3.91
N VAL A 49 4.37 5.97 3.53
CA VAL A 49 3.64 4.88 4.18
C VAL A 49 4.05 4.73 5.64
N THR A 50 5.36 4.67 5.93
CA THR A 50 5.88 4.58 7.29
C THR A 50 5.43 5.76 8.14
N ARG A 51 5.59 7.00 7.65
CA ARG A 51 5.13 8.20 8.37
C ARG A 51 3.63 8.18 8.66
N PHE A 52 2.83 7.66 7.74
CA PHE A 52 1.38 7.57 7.94
C PHE A 52 1.02 6.55 9.02
N LEU A 53 1.65 5.37 8.99
CA LEU A 53 1.40 4.28 9.93
C LEU A 53 1.95 4.57 11.34
N ASP A 54 3.05 5.32 11.45
CA ASP A 54 3.65 5.68 12.74
C ASP A 54 2.97 6.89 13.42
N ASP A 55 2.16 7.67 12.69
CA ASP A 55 1.44 8.81 13.27
C ASP A 55 0.21 8.33 14.06
N TYR A 56 0.27 8.52 15.38
CA TYR A 56 -0.79 8.13 16.32
C TYR A 56 -2.17 8.72 15.95
N ARG A 57 -2.22 9.84 15.22
CA ARG A 57 -3.47 10.46 14.76
C ARG A 57 -4.17 9.66 13.65
N ASN A 58 -3.47 8.73 13.02
CA ASN A 58 -3.98 7.90 11.94
C ASN A 58 -4.35 6.47 12.37
N VAL A 59 -4.16 6.10 13.64
CA VAL A 59 -4.39 4.72 14.12
C VAL A 59 -5.82 4.24 13.82
N ASP A 60 -6.82 5.13 13.94
CA ASP A 60 -8.22 4.81 13.62
C ASP A 60 -8.56 4.95 12.12
N ARG A 61 -7.57 5.28 11.29
CA ARG A 61 -7.73 5.55 9.85
C ARG A 61 -7.15 4.45 8.98
N TYR A 62 -6.68 3.36 9.56
CA TYR A 62 -6.26 2.19 8.81
C TYR A 62 -6.61 0.89 9.51
N GLU A 63 -6.71 -0.17 8.73
CA GLU A 63 -6.90 -1.52 9.22
C GLU A 63 -5.87 -2.43 8.54
N ASN A 64 -5.13 -3.20 9.33
CA ASN A 64 -4.29 -4.26 8.81
C ASN A 64 -5.15 -5.49 8.53
N VAL A 65 -5.14 -5.94 7.27
CA VAL A 65 -5.98 -7.04 6.81
C VAL A 65 -5.14 -8.11 6.13
N ASP A 66 -5.69 -9.32 6.03
CA ASP A 66 -5.09 -10.36 5.22
C ASP A 66 -5.22 -10.06 3.71
N ARG A 67 -4.47 -10.82 2.91
CA ARG A 67 -4.45 -10.67 1.45
C ARG A 67 -5.82 -10.89 0.81
N MET A 68 -6.57 -11.89 1.26
CA MET A 68 -7.87 -12.24 0.69
C MET A 68 -8.84 -11.06 0.86
N ARG A 69 -8.86 -10.47 2.05
CA ARG A 69 -9.68 -9.30 2.34
C ARG A 69 -9.23 -8.08 1.54
N ALA A 70 -7.93 -7.86 1.44
CA ALA A 70 -7.39 -6.75 0.65
C ALA A 70 -7.78 -6.90 -0.84
N GLU A 71 -7.71 -8.10 -1.43
CA GLU A 71 -8.09 -8.37 -2.82
C GLU A 71 -9.58 -8.13 -3.08
N GLN A 72 -10.46 -8.55 -2.16
CA GLN A 72 -11.91 -8.30 -2.27
C GLN A 72 -12.25 -6.82 -2.35
N VAL A 73 -11.50 -5.98 -1.63
CA VAL A 73 -11.76 -4.53 -1.54
C VAL A 73 -10.94 -3.76 -2.59
N ALA A 74 -9.83 -4.32 -3.08
CA ALA A 74 -8.94 -3.71 -4.04
C ALA A 74 -9.67 -3.19 -5.27
N GLN A 75 -10.59 -3.99 -5.83
CA GLN A 75 -11.34 -3.59 -7.02
C GLN A 75 -12.22 -2.37 -6.75
N ALA A 76 -12.82 -2.27 -5.57
CA ALA A 76 -13.66 -1.13 -5.20
C ALA A 76 -12.84 0.17 -4.97
N ILE A 77 -11.60 0.05 -4.48
CA ILE A 77 -10.72 1.20 -4.22
C ILE A 77 -9.99 1.64 -5.49
N THR A 78 -9.42 0.68 -6.21
CA THR A 78 -8.44 0.93 -7.27
C THR A 78 -9.05 0.89 -8.66
N GLY A 79 -10.19 0.21 -8.84
CA GLY A 79 -10.73 -0.14 -10.15
C GLY A 79 -9.91 -1.19 -10.90
N VAL A 80 -8.80 -1.66 -10.32
CA VAL A 80 -7.90 -2.67 -10.89
C VAL A 80 -8.23 -4.04 -10.26
N PRO A 81 -8.24 -5.12 -11.05
CA PRO A 81 -8.77 -6.42 -10.60
C PRO A 81 -7.88 -7.15 -9.57
N ALA A 82 -6.64 -6.73 -9.33
CA ALA A 82 -5.72 -7.47 -8.47
C ALA A 82 -4.71 -6.58 -7.75
N LEU A 83 -4.33 -7.03 -6.56
CA LEU A 83 -3.17 -6.50 -5.84
C LEU A 83 -1.86 -6.96 -6.47
N PRO A 84 -0.78 -6.19 -6.33
CA PRO A 84 0.55 -6.68 -6.62
C PRO A 84 0.79 -7.95 -5.80
N ASP A 85 1.10 -9.04 -6.48
CA ASP A 85 1.72 -10.19 -5.81
C ASP A 85 3.17 -9.84 -5.42
N GLU A 86 3.84 -10.76 -4.73
CA GLU A 86 5.21 -10.55 -4.27
C GLU A 86 6.16 -10.22 -5.45
N THR A 87 6.05 -10.94 -6.55
CA THR A 87 6.88 -10.72 -7.75
C THR A 87 6.63 -9.33 -8.34
N ALA A 88 5.37 -8.96 -8.55
CA ALA A 88 4.97 -7.67 -9.09
C ALA A 88 5.38 -6.53 -8.15
N PHE A 89 5.23 -6.72 -6.83
CA PHE A 89 5.69 -5.78 -5.82
C PHE A 89 7.18 -5.48 -6.02
N HIS A 90 8.03 -6.51 -6.08
CA HIS A 90 9.47 -6.32 -6.25
C HIS A 90 9.86 -5.73 -7.60
N MET A 91 9.15 -6.05 -8.68
CA MET A 91 9.36 -5.39 -9.98
C MET A 91 9.01 -3.90 -9.92
N MET A 92 7.95 -3.53 -9.21
CA MET A 92 7.57 -2.14 -8.98
C MET A 92 8.59 -1.42 -8.09
N LEU A 93 9.18 -2.09 -7.08
CA LEU A 93 10.29 -1.53 -6.31
C LEU A 93 11.48 -1.21 -7.21
N ALA A 94 11.89 -2.15 -8.06
CA ALA A 94 13.01 -1.94 -8.98
C ALA A 94 12.75 -0.78 -9.96
N SER A 95 11.51 -0.65 -10.43
CA SER A 95 11.10 0.42 -11.35
C SER A 95 10.96 1.78 -10.65
N GLY A 96 10.46 1.80 -9.41
CA GLY A 96 10.34 3.00 -8.59
C GLY A 96 11.68 3.51 -8.05
N ALA A 97 12.57 2.60 -7.66
CA ALA A 97 13.95 2.90 -7.24
C ALA A 97 14.80 3.42 -8.41
N ALA A 98 14.59 2.89 -9.63
CA ALA A 98 15.24 3.40 -10.84
C ALA A 98 14.86 4.87 -11.16
N GLY A 99 13.68 5.32 -10.72
CA GLY A 99 13.26 6.72 -10.83
C GLY A 99 13.96 7.68 -9.86
N CYS A 100 14.73 7.18 -8.90
CA CYS A 100 15.52 7.99 -7.96
C CYS A 100 16.99 8.19 -8.37
N ASN A 101 17.44 7.65 -9.52
CA ASN A 101 18.73 8.04 -10.11
C ASN A 101 18.54 9.28 -10.99
N VAL A 102 18.56 10.46 -10.38
CA VAL A 102 18.99 11.68 -11.07
C VAL A 102 20.27 12.15 -10.40
N ASP A 103 21.35 12.10 -11.18
CA ASP A 103 22.61 12.83 -10.97
C ASP A 103 22.38 14.30 -10.57
#